data_AF-A0A1Y1KHQ6-F1
#
_entry.id   AF-A0A1Y1KHQ6-F1
#
_cell.length_a   1.000
_cell.length_b   1.000
_cell.length_c   1.000
_cell.angle_alpha   90.00
_cell.angle_beta   90.00
_cell.angle_gamma   90.00
#
_symmetry.space_group_name_H-M   'P 1'
#
loop_
_entity.id
_entity.type
_entity.pdbx_description
1 polymer ?
#
loop_
_entity_poly.entity_id
_entity_poly.type
_entity_poly.pdbx_seq_one_letter_code
_entity_poly.pdbx_strand_id
1 'polypeptide(L)'
;RLSDTRWSARADAVSALRFGYKSIKEVLFRFSESAKEKAVTRLEAKTLYKNFDNYEYALMTILWDQLLSRINSTSKSLQKEDINILQGAKLLKSLSNYILDIRTCGFEDIEQCADLLTENHVFPDEDTDRRVKKRKLQFDESRTNDTCLVGRQGFIV
;
A
#
# COMPACT_ATOMS: atom_id res chain seq x y z
N ARG A 1 -1.49 13.43 -23.50
CA ARG A 1 -0.36 13.56 -22.55
C ARG A 1 -0.77 12.75 -21.31
N LEU A 2 -0.07 11.66 -20.95
CA LEU A 2 -0.57 10.66 -19.99
C LEU A 2 -0.49 11.11 -18.51
N SER A 3 0.30 12.16 -18.21
CA SER A 3 0.34 12.87 -16.92
C SER A 3 1.28 14.08 -17.03
N ASP A 4 0.97 15.22 -16.41
CA ASP A 4 1.84 16.41 -16.43
C ASP A 4 2.99 16.35 -15.41
N THR A 5 2.84 15.58 -14.32
CA THR A 5 3.90 15.36 -13.33
C THR A 5 4.04 13.88 -12.95
N ARG A 6 5.25 13.48 -12.54
CA ARG A 6 5.55 12.12 -12.03
C ARG A 6 4.65 11.71 -10.86
N TRP A 7 4.20 12.69 -10.05
CA TRP A 7 3.30 12.45 -8.92
C TRP A 7 1.88 12.12 -9.38
N SER A 8 1.39 12.80 -10.41
CA SER A 8 0.07 12.52 -10.98
C SER A 8 -0.01 11.11 -11.57
N ALA A 9 0.98 10.69 -12.36
CA ALA A 9 1.00 9.34 -12.93
C ALA A 9 0.93 8.23 -11.86
N ARG A 10 1.65 8.41 -10.75
CA ARG A 10 1.67 7.44 -9.65
C ARG A 10 0.34 7.40 -8.91
N ALA A 11 -0.27 8.55 -8.64
CA ALA A 11 -1.59 8.61 -8.05
C ALA A 11 -2.63 7.90 -8.94
N ASP A 12 -2.62 8.19 -10.24
CA ASP A 12 -3.56 7.59 -11.19
C ASP A 12 -3.36 6.07 -11.30
N ALA A 13 -2.11 5.60 -11.34
CA ALA A 13 -1.78 4.17 -11.42
C ALA A 13 -2.20 3.40 -10.15
N VAL A 14 -1.94 3.95 -8.97
CA VAL A 14 -2.34 3.31 -7.70
C VAL A 14 -3.85 3.32 -7.54
N SER A 15 -4.53 4.38 -7.98
CA SER A 15 -5.99 4.44 -7.99
C SER A 15 -6.59 3.39 -8.93
N ALA A 16 -6.05 3.26 -10.13
CA ALA A 16 -6.45 2.20 -11.07
C ALA A 16 -6.20 0.80 -10.48
N LEU A 17 -5.10 0.60 -9.76
CA LEU A 17 -4.81 -0.65 -9.05
C LEU A 17 -5.85 -0.93 -7.97
N ARG A 18 -6.21 0.07 -7.13
CA ARG A 18 -7.24 -0.07 -6.09
C ARG A 18 -8.59 -0.46 -6.68
N PHE A 19 -9.06 0.27 -7.68
CA PHE A 19 -10.38 0.03 -8.26
C PHE A 19 -10.43 -1.23 -9.14
N GLY A 20 -9.30 -1.61 -9.74
CA GLY A 20 -9.17 -2.84 -10.52
C GLY A 20 -8.76 -4.08 -9.71
N TYR A 21 -8.57 -3.96 -8.39
CA TYR A 21 -7.85 -4.95 -7.59
C TYR A 21 -8.42 -6.38 -7.73
N LYS A 22 -9.74 -6.55 -7.57
CA LYS A 22 -10.41 -7.85 -7.67
C LYS A 22 -10.28 -8.44 -9.07
N SER A 23 -10.51 -7.64 -10.11
CA SER A 23 -10.41 -8.07 -11.51
C SER A 23 -8.98 -8.48 -11.85
N ILE A 24 -7.98 -7.72 -11.39
CA ILE A 24 -6.56 -8.05 -11.60
C ILE A 24 -6.23 -9.37 -10.89
N LYS A 25 -6.64 -9.53 -9.62
CA LYS A 25 -6.44 -10.76 -8.86
C LYS A 25 -7.04 -11.98 -9.58
N GLU A 26 -8.26 -11.86 -10.09
CA GLU A 26 -8.93 -12.93 -10.83
C GLU A 26 -8.18 -13.29 -12.12
N VAL A 27 -7.73 -12.30 -12.89
CA VAL A 27 -6.96 -12.54 -14.12
C VAL A 27 -5.62 -13.21 -13.81
N LEU A 28 -4.94 -12.81 -12.74
CA LEU A 28 -3.70 -13.44 -12.29
C LEU A 28 -3.90 -14.92 -11.92
N PHE A 29 -5.00 -15.24 -11.22
CA PHE A 29 -5.37 -16.63 -10.93
C PHE A 29 -5.61 -17.44 -12.21
N ARG A 30 -6.35 -16.89 -13.17
CA ARG A 30 -6.61 -17.56 -14.45
C ARG A 30 -5.31 -17.84 -15.21
N PHE A 31 -4.36 -16.90 -15.20
CA PHE A 31 -3.06 -17.12 -15.83
C PHE A 31 -2.18 -18.11 -15.07
N SER A 32 -2.27 -18.19 -13.75
CA SER A 32 -1.48 -19.18 -12.99
C SER A 32 -1.90 -20.62 -13.31
N GLU A 33 -3.18 -20.85 -13.57
CA GLU A 33 -3.75 -22.18 -13.83
C GLU A 33 -3.88 -22.53 -15.33
N SER A 34 -3.63 -21.59 -16.23
CA SER A 34 -3.78 -21.80 -17.67
C SER A 34 -2.64 -22.65 -18.26
N ALA A 35 -2.93 -23.90 -18.62
CA ALA A 35 -1.98 -24.79 -19.31
C ALA A 35 -1.48 -24.26 -20.67
N LYS A 36 -2.15 -23.24 -21.24
CA LYS A 36 -1.76 -22.59 -22.50
C LYS A 36 -0.59 -21.60 -22.32
N GLU A 37 -0.38 -21.12 -21.09
CA GLU A 37 0.69 -20.17 -20.80
C GLU A 37 2.03 -20.88 -20.57
N LYS A 38 3.13 -20.15 -20.82
CA LYS A 38 4.48 -20.66 -20.52
C LYS A 38 4.65 -20.89 -19.02
N ALA A 39 5.47 -21.88 -18.65
CA ALA A 39 5.71 -22.20 -17.24
C ALA A 39 6.18 -21.00 -16.41
N VAL A 40 7.03 -20.14 -16.99
CA VAL A 40 7.50 -18.90 -16.34
C VAL A 40 6.34 -17.93 -16.09
N THR A 41 5.51 -17.68 -17.10
CA THR A 41 4.33 -16.80 -16.98
C THR A 41 3.36 -17.29 -15.91
N ARG A 42 3.09 -18.60 -15.87
CA ARG A 42 2.24 -19.19 -14.81
C ARG A 42 2.83 -18.97 -13.42
N LEU A 43 4.14 -19.15 -13.26
CA LEU A 43 4.83 -18.97 -11.98
C LEU A 43 4.81 -17.51 -11.52
N GLU A 44 5.07 -16.57 -12.43
CA GLU A 44 4.98 -15.13 -12.16
C GLU A 44 3.56 -14.73 -11.78
N ALA A 45 2.56 -15.15 -12.57
CA ALA A 45 1.15 -14.89 -12.28
C ALA A 45 0.74 -15.49 -10.93
N LYS A 46 1.19 -16.70 -10.60
CA LYS A 46 0.95 -17.34 -9.30
C LYS A 46 1.55 -16.55 -8.13
N THR A 47 2.76 -16.04 -8.32
CA THR A 47 3.45 -15.23 -7.29
C THR A 47 2.72 -13.91 -7.06
N LEU A 48 2.33 -13.22 -8.14
CA LEU A 48 1.54 -11.99 -8.07
C LEU A 48 0.15 -12.23 -7.48
N TYR A 49 -0.53 -13.30 -7.86
CA TYR A 49 -1.81 -13.70 -7.27
C TYR A 49 -1.69 -13.86 -5.76
N LYS A 50 -0.67 -14.58 -5.27
CA LYS A 50 -0.41 -14.72 -3.84
C LYS A 50 -0.16 -13.38 -3.14
N ASN A 51 0.51 -12.44 -3.81
CA ASN A 51 0.68 -11.10 -3.28
C ASN A 51 -0.66 -10.37 -3.16
N PHE A 52 -1.56 -10.47 -4.16
CA PHE A 52 -2.90 -9.87 -4.11
C PHE A 52 -3.86 -10.60 -3.15
N ASP A 53 -3.52 -11.81 -2.73
CA ASP A 53 -4.25 -12.56 -1.72
C ASP A 53 -3.81 -12.20 -0.28
N ASN A 54 -2.62 -11.63 -0.14
CA ASN A 54 -2.10 -11.16 1.13
C ASN A 54 -2.79 -9.85 1.56
N TYR A 55 -3.35 -9.85 2.77
CA TYR A 55 -4.00 -8.70 3.38
C TYR A 55 -3.11 -7.44 3.44
N GLU A 56 -1.80 -7.59 3.68
CA GLU A 56 -0.84 -6.47 3.71
C GLU A 56 -0.79 -5.70 2.39
N TYR A 57 -0.92 -6.40 1.25
CA TYR A 57 -0.92 -5.76 -0.06
C TYR A 57 -2.20 -4.95 -0.28
N ALA A 58 -3.34 -5.42 0.23
CA ALA A 58 -4.59 -4.67 0.18
C ALA A 58 -4.50 -3.40 1.04
N LEU A 59 -4.03 -3.53 2.29
CA LEU A 59 -3.78 -2.40 3.19
C LEU A 59 -2.86 -1.36 2.54
N MET A 60 -1.73 -1.80 2.00
CA MET A 60 -0.76 -0.91 1.33
C MET A 60 -1.37 -0.24 0.10
N THR A 61 -2.17 -0.95 -0.69
CA THR A 61 -2.85 -0.39 -1.86
C THR A 61 -3.81 0.74 -1.46
N ILE A 62 -4.63 0.53 -0.43
CA ILE A 62 -5.54 1.55 0.09
C ILE A 62 -4.78 2.76 0.64
N LEU A 63 -3.77 2.52 1.50
CA LEU A 63 -2.96 3.57 2.11
C LEU A 63 -2.31 4.46 1.03
N TRP A 64 -1.67 3.85 0.04
CA TRP A 64 -1.00 4.59 -1.03
C TRP A 64 -1.97 5.34 -1.93
N ASP A 65 -3.13 4.77 -2.24
CA ASP A 65 -4.16 5.47 -3.03
C ASP A 65 -4.63 6.74 -2.32
N GLN A 66 -5.01 6.64 -1.04
CA GLN A 66 -5.45 7.78 -0.24
C GLN A 66 -4.38 8.88 -0.15
N LEU A 67 -3.15 8.48 0.20
CA LEU A 67 -2.04 9.42 0.39
C LEU A 67 -1.65 10.11 -0.92
N LEU A 68 -1.43 9.34 -2.00
CA LEU A 68 -1.01 9.90 -3.29
C LEU A 68 -2.11 10.73 -3.93
N SER A 69 -3.37 10.35 -3.78
CA SER A 69 -4.50 11.15 -4.28
C SER A 69 -4.54 12.53 -3.61
N ARG A 70 -4.38 12.59 -2.28
CA ARG A 70 -4.34 13.88 -1.55
C ARG A 70 -3.10 14.70 -1.91
N ILE A 71 -1.92 14.08 -1.97
CA ILE A 71 -0.67 14.76 -2.37
C ILE A 71 -0.80 15.34 -3.77
N ASN A 72 -1.30 14.56 -4.73
CA ASN A 72 -1.48 14.98 -6.12
C ASN A 72 -2.48 16.14 -6.22
N SER A 73 -3.60 16.06 -5.49
CA SER A 73 -4.63 17.12 -5.47
C SER A 73 -4.09 18.44 -4.91
N THR A 74 -3.34 18.37 -3.81
CA THR A 74 -2.64 19.53 -3.24
C THR A 74 -1.59 20.08 -4.22
N SER A 75 -0.80 19.20 -4.84
CA SER A 75 0.23 19.60 -5.82
C SER A 75 -0.37 20.32 -7.03
N LYS A 76 -1.47 19.79 -7.59
CA LYS A 76 -2.21 20.45 -8.68
C LYS A 76 -2.76 21.80 -8.25
N SER A 77 -3.28 21.90 -7.03
CA SER A 77 -3.81 23.16 -6.50
C SER A 77 -2.71 24.21 -6.33
N LEU A 78 -1.53 23.82 -5.86
CA LEU A 78 -0.36 24.69 -5.71
C LEU A 78 0.24 25.16 -7.05
N GLN A 79 -0.03 24.45 -8.14
CA GLN A 79 0.46 24.79 -9.48
C GLN A 79 -0.49 25.71 -10.26
N LYS A 80 -1.65 26.06 -9.70
CA LYS A 80 -2.58 26.98 -10.37
C LYS A 80 -2.03 28.40 -10.39
N GLU A 81 -2.23 29.10 -11.50
CA GLU A 81 -1.71 30.46 -11.72
C GLU A 81 -2.33 31.50 -10.77
N ASP A 82 -3.53 31.23 -10.25
CA ASP A 82 -4.30 32.14 -9.39
C ASP A 82 -4.01 31.97 -7.90
N ILE A 83 -3.09 31.07 -7.51
CA ILE A 83 -2.84 30.80 -6.11
C ILE A 83 -1.98 31.88 -5.44
N ASN A 84 -2.43 32.35 -4.27
CA ASN A 84 -1.61 33.22 -3.42
C ASN A 84 -0.88 32.43 -2.32
N ILE A 85 0.17 33.05 -1.75
CA ILE A 85 1.03 32.42 -0.74
C ILE A 85 0.23 31.97 0.50
N LEU A 86 -0.77 32.75 0.93
CA LEU A 86 -1.61 32.41 2.08
C LEU A 86 -2.46 31.16 1.83
N GLN A 87 -3.03 31.02 0.63
CA GLN A 87 -3.74 29.82 0.21
C GLN A 87 -2.79 28.62 0.12
N GLY A 88 -1.61 28.80 -0.45
CA GLY A 88 -0.59 27.75 -0.52
C GLY A 88 -0.17 27.23 0.85
N ALA A 89 0.07 28.12 1.81
CA ALA A 89 0.38 27.76 3.19
C ALA A 89 -0.77 26.98 3.85
N LYS A 90 -2.02 27.39 3.63
CA LYS A 90 -3.20 26.65 4.13
C LYS A 90 -3.32 25.24 3.54
N LEU A 91 -3.07 25.09 2.24
CA LEU A 91 -3.08 23.78 1.57
C LEU A 91 -2.02 22.83 2.12
N LEU A 92 -0.79 23.32 2.29
CA LEU A 92 0.29 22.52 2.87
C LEU A 92 0.00 22.12 4.32
N LYS A 93 -0.53 23.05 5.13
CA LYS A 93 -0.97 22.73 6.50
C LYS A 93 -2.08 21.69 6.51
N SER A 94 -3.07 21.81 5.63
CA SER A 94 -4.14 20.81 5.51
C SER A 94 -3.61 19.44 5.10
N LEU A 95 -2.66 19.38 4.16
CA LEU A 95 -2.02 18.13 3.77
C LEU A 95 -1.23 17.52 4.92
N SER A 96 -0.47 18.32 5.66
CA SER A 96 0.28 17.86 6.84
C SER A 96 -0.63 17.27 7.91
N ASN A 97 -1.75 17.94 8.21
CA ASN A 97 -2.73 17.44 9.17
C ASN A 97 -3.35 16.12 8.68
N TYR A 98 -3.73 16.05 7.41
CA TYR A 98 -4.28 14.83 6.83
C TYR A 98 -3.33 13.63 6.93
N ILE A 99 -2.03 13.83 6.67
CA ILE A 99 -1.02 12.77 6.81
C ILE A 99 -0.87 12.34 8.28
N LEU A 100 -0.94 13.30 9.20
CA LEU A 100 -0.92 13.02 10.64
C LEU A 100 -2.15 12.21 11.05
N ASP A 101 -3.33 12.62 10.62
CA ASP A 101 -4.60 11.94 10.92
C ASP A 101 -4.59 10.49 10.42
N ILE A 102 -4.12 10.26 9.18
CA ILE A 102 -3.93 8.89 8.64
C ILE A 102 -3.04 8.06 9.58
N ARG A 103 -1.92 8.64 10.04
CA ARG A 103 -0.97 7.95 10.91
C ARG A 103 -1.54 7.66 12.30
N THR A 104 -2.34 8.56 12.86
CA THR A 104 -2.78 8.47 14.27
C THR A 104 -4.10 7.73 14.47
N CYS A 105 -5.04 7.86 13.54
CA CYS A 105 -6.40 7.31 13.69
C CYS A 105 -7.01 6.79 12.38
N GLY A 106 -6.29 6.87 11.25
CA GLY A 106 -6.82 6.43 9.96
C GLY A 106 -6.64 4.95 9.66
N PHE A 107 -6.03 4.17 10.57
CA PHE A 107 -5.73 2.77 10.29
C PHE A 107 -7.00 1.92 10.23
N GLU A 108 -7.96 2.13 11.12
CA GLU A 108 -9.25 1.43 11.11
C GLU A 108 -10.03 1.64 9.80
N ASP A 109 -9.99 2.84 9.23
CA ASP A 109 -10.62 3.14 7.93
C ASP A 109 -9.91 2.42 6.78
N ILE A 110 -8.59 2.27 6.87
CA ILE A 110 -7.78 1.53 5.90
C ILE A 110 -8.11 0.03 5.97
N GLU A 111 -8.23 -0.54 7.18
CA GLU A 111 -8.64 -1.93 7.39
C GLU A 111 -10.02 -2.18 6.76
N GLN A 112 -11.03 -1.38 7.10
CA GLN A 112 -12.37 -1.53 6.52
C GLN A 112 -12.37 -1.48 5.00
N CYS A 113 -11.55 -0.62 4.40
CA CYS A 113 -11.41 -0.56 2.95
C CYS A 113 -10.69 -1.80 2.38
N ALA A 114 -9.68 -2.34 3.07
CA ALA A 114 -8.94 -3.52 2.65
C ALA A 114 -9.80 -4.79 2.75
N ASP A 115 -10.67 -4.88 3.75
CA ASP A 115 -11.65 -5.95 3.94
C ASP A 115 -12.60 -6.08 2.75
N LEU A 116 -12.91 -4.96 2.09
CA LEU A 116 -13.73 -4.95 0.89
C LEU A 116 -12.95 -5.45 -0.34
N LEU A 117 -11.61 -5.38 -0.34
CA LEU A 117 -10.75 -5.82 -1.44
C LEU A 117 -10.39 -7.31 -1.35
N THR A 118 -10.23 -7.84 -0.13
CA THR A 118 -9.79 -9.22 0.12
C THR A 118 -10.71 -9.94 1.07
N GLU A 119 -11.02 -11.19 0.78
CA GLU A 119 -11.80 -12.07 1.67
C GLU A 119 -10.95 -12.67 2.81
N ASN A 120 -9.62 -12.51 2.75
CA ASN A 120 -8.67 -13.03 3.72
C ASN A 120 -8.14 -11.88 4.61
N HIS A 121 -8.45 -11.93 5.90
CA HIS A 121 -8.00 -10.96 6.92
C HIS A 121 -6.72 -11.36 7.66
N VAL A 122 -6.11 -12.49 7.28
CA VAL A 122 -4.97 -13.03 8.03
C VAL A 122 -3.70 -12.30 7.63
N PHE A 123 -3.02 -11.73 8.62
CA PHE A 123 -1.70 -11.15 8.40
C PHE A 123 -0.67 -12.28 8.20
N PRO A 124 0.20 -12.22 7.18
CA PRO A 124 1.13 -13.31 6.85
C PRO A 124 2.13 -13.65 7.95
N ASP A 125 2.42 -12.72 8.85
CA ASP A 125 3.38 -12.93 9.92
C ASP A 125 2.75 -13.63 11.15
N GLU A 126 1.42 -13.81 11.14
CA GLU A 126 0.70 -14.78 11.99
C GLU A 126 0.79 -16.21 11.40
N ASP A 127 1.16 -16.32 10.12
CA ASP A 127 1.35 -17.59 9.44
C ASP A 127 2.76 -18.15 9.75
N THR A 128 2.80 -19.23 10.54
CA THR A 128 4.01 -19.80 11.16
C THR A 128 5.09 -20.30 10.19
N ASP A 129 4.80 -20.37 8.89
CA ASP A 129 5.70 -20.91 7.86
C ASP A 129 6.67 -19.87 7.25
N ARG A 130 6.58 -18.59 7.61
CA ARG A 130 7.49 -17.54 7.11
C ARG A 130 8.85 -17.56 7.82
N ARG A 131 9.95 -17.53 7.05
CA ARG A 131 11.31 -17.41 7.59
C ARG A 131 11.51 -16.05 8.25
N VAL A 132 11.58 -16.03 9.58
CA VAL A 132 11.95 -14.83 10.36
C VAL A 132 13.39 -14.42 10.04
N LYS A 133 13.58 -13.22 9.49
CA LYS A 133 14.91 -12.64 9.28
C LYS A 133 15.51 -12.24 10.62
N LYS A 134 16.58 -12.92 11.03
CA LYS A 134 17.32 -12.60 12.25
C LYS A 134 18.52 -11.72 11.90
N ARG A 135 18.64 -10.55 12.52
CA ARG A 135 19.86 -9.71 12.44
C ARG A 135 21.02 -10.45 13.10
N LYS A 136 22.23 -10.24 12.56
CA LYS A 136 23.48 -10.67 13.20
C LYS A 136 23.70 -9.88 14.49
N LEU A 137 23.88 -10.58 15.61
CA LEU A 137 24.25 -9.97 16.90
C LEU A 137 25.77 -9.76 16.97
N GLN A 138 26.20 -8.67 17.58
CA GLN A 138 27.59 -8.47 18.01
C GLN A 138 27.84 -9.15 19.37
N PHE A 139 29.11 -9.36 19.75
CA PHE A 139 29.51 -10.17 20.92
C PHE A 139 28.85 -9.72 22.24
N ASP A 140 28.71 -8.40 22.46
CA ASP A 140 28.11 -7.83 23.67
C ASP A 140 26.62 -7.42 23.51
N GLU A 141 26.01 -7.77 22.37
CA GLU A 141 24.66 -7.34 22.04
C GLU A 141 23.62 -8.42 22.40
N SER A 142 22.62 -8.03 23.19
CA SER A 142 21.50 -8.88 23.58
C SER A 142 20.21 -8.43 22.90
N ARG A 143 19.29 -9.37 22.65
CA ARG A 143 17.98 -9.10 22.01
C ARG A 143 16.94 -8.48 22.95
N THR A 144 17.35 -8.08 24.14
CA THR A 144 16.47 -7.71 25.25
C THR A 144 15.61 -6.47 24.93
N ASN A 145 16.04 -5.65 23.97
CA ASN A 145 15.31 -4.45 23.50
C ASN A 145 14.74 -4.59 22.08
N ASP A 146 14.81 -5.77 21.45
CA ASP A 146 14.28 -5.95 20.09
C ASP A 146 12.75 -5.90 20.14
N THR A 147 12.13 -4.94 19.45
CA THR A 147 10.68 -4.88 19.30
C THR A 147 10.26 -5.79 18.15
N CYS A 148 9.50 -6.85 18.46
CA CYS A 148 8.91 -7.75 17.46
C CYS A 148 7.46 -7.33 17.25
N LEU A 149 7.20 -6.53 16.21
CA LEU A 149 5.85 -6.19 15.80
C LEU A 149 5.32 -7.29 14.88
N VAL A 150 4.11 -7.77 15.16
CA VAL A 150 3.46 -8.85 14.39
C VAL A 150 2.12 -8.39 13.84
N GLY A 151 1.83 -8.80 12.60
CA GLY A 151 0.58 -8.51 11.90
C GLY A 151 0.16 -7.05 12.01
N ARG A 152 -1.05 -6.82 12.55
CA ARG A 152 -1.64 -5.49 12.74
C ARG A 152 -0.72 -4.49 13.46
N GLN A 153 0.06 -4.94 14.44
CA GLN A 153 0.96 -4.07 15.22
C GLN A 153 2.05 -3.43 14.36
N GLY A 154 2.48 -4.09 13.29
CA GLY A 154 3.47 -3.55 12.36
C GLY A 154 3.01 -2.30 11.61
N PHE A 155 1.70 -2.05 11.56
CA PHE A 155 1.13 -0.92 10.82
C PHE A 155 0.70 0.25 11.71
N ILE A 156 0.59 0.04 13.02
CA ILE A 156 0.01 1.02 13.97
C ILE A 156 1.10 1.76 14.77
N VAL A 157 2.31 1.21 14.84
CA VAL A 157 3.42 1.76 15.65
C VAL A 157 4.18 2.88 14.93
#